data_AF-A0A655YA12-F1
#
_entry.id   AF-A0A655YA12-F1
#
_cell.length_a   1.000
_cell.length_b   1.000
_cell.length_c   1.000
_cell.angle_alpha   90.00
_cell.angle_beta   90.00
_cell.angle_gamma   90.00
#
_symmetry.space_group_name_H-M   'P 1'
#
loop_
_entity.id
_entity.type
_entity.pdbx_description
1 polymer ?
#
loop_
_entity_poly.entity_id
_entity_poly.type
_entity_poly.pdbx_seq_one_letter_code
_entity_poly.pdbx_strand_id
1 'polypeptide(L)'
;MAGCFFCIGFFVFGPQMMIGMAAAECARKDLAGTATGFVGLFSYLGAALASYPMSLAIEAWGWEGFFCLITAAAAVISLQLLPFIKAQQPVTEDE
;
A
#
# COMPACT_ATOMS: atom_id res chain seq x y z
N MET A 1 7.04 24.48 3.52
CA MET A 1 6.25 23.86 2.42
C MET A 1 7.03 22.78 1.68
N ALA A 2 8.27 23.01 1.23
CA ALA A 2 9.07 22.01 0.50
C ALA A 2 9.23 20.67 1.26
N GLY A 3 9.51 20.72 2.57
CA GLY A 3 9.63 19.51 3.40
C GLY A 3 8.33 18.69 3.47
N CYS A 4 7.16 19.33 3.49
CA CYS A 4 5.87 18.61 3.52
C CYS A 4 5.64 17.84 2.21
N PHE A 5 5.89 18.47 1.07
CA PHE A 5 5.78 17.81 -0.23
C PHE A 5 6.79 16.68 -0.39
N PHE A 6 8.02 16.86 0.13
CA PHE A 6 9.02 15.81 0.15
C PHE A 6 8.56 14.60 0.97
N CYS A 7 8.07 14.81 2.19
CA CYS A 7 7.58 13.73 3.05
C CYS A 7 6.41 12.97 2.39
N ILE A 8 5.42 13.70 1.85
CA ILE A 8 4.28 13.07 1.16
C ILE A 8 4.78 12.23 -0.03
N GLY A 9 5.68 12.78 -0.87
CA GLY A 9 6.23 12.04 -2.00
C GLY A 9 7.00 10.78 -1.56
N PHE A 10 7.89 10.92 -0.58
CA PHE A 10 8.70 9.80 -0.08
C PHE A 10 7.83 8.68 0.49
N PHE A 11 6.85 9.00 1.35
CA PHE A 11 6.03 7.98 2.01
C PHE A 11 4.93 7.39 1.12
N VAL A 12 4.53 8.06 0.03
CA VAL A 12 3.59 7.49 -0.93
C VAL A 12 4.32 6.62 -1.95
N PHE A 13 5.40 7.13 -2.56
CA PHE A 13 6.12 6.38 -3.58
C PHE A 13 7.07 5.31 -3.00
N GLY A 14 7.60 5.51 -1.79
CA GLY A 14 8.50 4.55 -1.15
C GLY A 14 7.88 3.15 -1.01
N PRO A 15 6.75 2.99 -0.31
CA PRO A 15 6.05 1.71 -0.20
C PRO A 15 5.62 1.15 -1.55
N GLN A 16 5.15 2.00 -2.48
CA GLN A 16 4.74 1.57 -3.81
C GLN A 16 5.90 0.91 -4.59
N MET A 17 7.12 1.46 -4.50
CA MET A 17 8.30 0.89 -5.14
C MET A 17 8.73 -0.42 -4.48
N MET A 18 8.65 -0.50 -3.14
CA MET A 18 8.99 -1.73 -2.40
C MET A 18 8.08 -2.91 -2.78
N ILE A 19 6.78 -2.67 -3.01
CA ILE A 19 5.84 -3.72 -3.45
C ILE A 19 6.26 -4.29 -4.81
N GLY A 20 6.65 -3.44 -5.76
CA GLY A 20 7.13 -3.87 -7.08
C GLY A 20 8.43 -4.67 -7.00
N MET A 21 9.36 -4.23 -6.15
CA MET A 21 10.61 -4.96 -5.91
C MET A 21 10.35 -6.32 -5.27
N ALA A 22 9.49 -6.41 -4.25
CA ALA A 22 9.14 -7.66 -3.61
C ALA A 22 8.50 -8.65 -4.60
N ALA A 23 7.62 -8.18 -5.48
CA ALA A 23 7.03 -9.00 -6.53
C ALA A 23 8.08 -9.51 -7.54
N ALA A 24 9.11 -8.73 -7.84
CA ALA A 24 10.22 -9.14 -8.70
C ALA A 24 11.12 -10.18 -8.02
N GLU A 25 11.47 -9.99 -6.73
CA GLU A 25 12.31 -10.88 -5.94
C GLU A 25 11.65 -12.25 -5.70
N CYS A 26 10.33 -12.30 -5.54
CA CYS A 26 9.59 -13.56 -5.41
C CYS A 26 9.48 -14.33 -6.74
N ALA A 27 9.84 -13.72 -7.88
CA ALA A 27 9.71 -14.33 -9.19
C ALA A 27 11.04 -14.89 -9.70
N ARG A 28 10.96 -15.82 -10.66
CA ARG A 28 12.16 -16.27 -11.39
C ARG A 28 12.71 -15.11 -12.23
N LYS A 29 14.04 -15.05 -12.36
CA LYS A 29 14.80 -14.05 -13.15
C LYS A 29 14.16 -13.75 -14.51
N ASP A 30 13.74 -14.80 -15.20
CA ASP A 30 13.21 -14.74 -16.57
C ASP A 30 11.74 -14.25 -16.64
N LEU A 31 11.04 -14.20 -15.50
CA LEU A 31 9.61 -13.89 -15.37
C LEU A 31 9.33 -12.71 -14.43
N ALA A 32 10.36 -12.04 -13.91
CA ALA A 32 10.22 -10.93 -12.97
C ALA A 32 9.32 -9.81 -13.53
N GLY A 33 9.46 -9.48 -14.81
CA GLY A 33 8.62 -8.48 -15.47
C GLY A 33 7.14 -8.89 -15.59
N THR A 34 6.85 -10.18 -15.79
CA THR A 34 5.48 -10.69 -15.85
C THR A 34 4.84 -10.68 -14.47
N ALA A 35 5.60 -11.01 -13.41
CA ALA A 35 5.11 -11.00 -12.04
C ALA A 35 4.77 -9.57 -11.58
N THR A 36 5.67 -8.61 -11.79
CA THR A 36 5.40 -7.20 -11.47
C THR A 36 4.27 -6.62 -12.32
N GLY A 37 4.19 -6.98 -13.59
CA GLY A 37 3.09 -6.59 -14.48
C GLY A 37 1.72 -7.13 -14.04
N PHE A 38 1.67 -8.39 -13.59
CA PHE A 38 0.46 -9.00 -13.05
C PHE A 38 0.02 -8.30 -11.76
N VAL A 39 0.94 -8.09 -10.81
CA VAL A 39 0.66 -7.32 -9.57
C VAL A 39 0.17 -5.91 -9.90
N GLY A 40 0.78 -5.26 -10.89
CA GLY A 40 0.34 -3.95 -11.39
C GLY A 40 -1.08 -3.95 -11.95
N LEU A 41 -1.48 -4.99 -12.69
CA LEU A 41 -2.84 -5.09 -13.22
C LEU A 41 -3.89 -5.10 -12.10
N PHE A 42 -3.67 -5.90 -11.05
CA PHE A 42 -4.58 -5.98 -9.91
C PHE A 42 -4.54 -4.73 -9.03
N SER A 43 -3.40 -4.05 -8.90
CA SER A 43 -3.32 -2.81 -8.14
C SER A 43 -4.15 -1.69 -8.81
N TYR A 44 -4.04 -1.53 -10.13
CA TYR A 44 -4.84 -0.56 -10.88
C TYR A 44 -6.32 -0.91 -10.89
N LEU A 45 -6.67 -2.19 -11.01
CA LEU A 45 -8.06 -2.63 -10.91
C LEU A 45 -8.64 -2.32 -9.52
N GLY A 46 -7.88 -2.61 -8.46
CA GLY A 46 -8.25 -2.28 -7.10
C GLY A 46 -8.43 -0.77 -6.90
N ALA A 47 -7.54 0.05 -7.45
CA ALA A 47 -7.67 1.51 -7.41
C ALA A 47 -8.94 2.01 -8.12
N ALA A 48 -9.28 1.44 -9.28
CA ALA A 48 -10.51 1.75 -9.99
C ALA A 48 -11.75 1.40 -9.16
N LEU A 49 -11.77 0.22 -8.54
CA LEU A 49 -12.88 -0.22 -7.67
C LEU A 49 -12.98 0.63 -6.40
N ALA A 50 -11.86 1.00 -5.80
CA ALA A 50 -11.81 1.84 -4.59
C ALA A 50 -12.21 3.30 -4.85
N SER A 51 -12.12 3.77 -6.11
CA SER A 51 -12.53 5.12 -6.48
C SER A 51 -14.04 5.32 -6.32
N TYR A 52 -14.86 4.28 -6.53
CA TYR A 52 -16.31 4.37 -6.37
C TYR A 52 -16.79 4.68 -4.94
N PRO A 53 -16.42 3.91 -3.88
CA PRO A 53 -16.81 4.24 -2.51
C PRO A 53 -16.19 5.56 -2.04
N MET A 54 -15.00 5.92 -2.56
CA MET A 54 -14.38 7.21 -2.29
C MET A 54 -15.20 8.37 -2.85
N SER A 55 -15.72 8.25 -4.08
CA SER A 55 -16.64 9.23 -4.66
C SER A 55 -17.95 9.34 -3.86
N LEU A 56 -18.53 8.22 -3.43
CA LEU A 56 -19.75 8.21 -2.63
C LEU A 56 -19.55 8.89 -1.27
N ALA A 57 -18.41 8.68 -0.62
CA ALA A 57 -18.08 9.31 0.66
C ALA A 57 -17.97 10.84 0.53
N ILE A 58 -17.41 11.33 -0.59
CA ILE A 58 -17.35 12.77 -0.89
C ILE A 58 -18.76 13.32 -1.15
N GLU A 59 -19.61 12.59 -1.87
CA GLU A 59 -20.97 13.05 -2.17
C GLU A 59 -21.84 13.13 -0.90
N ALA A 60 -21.70 12.18 0.03
CA ALA A 60 -22.50 12.14 1.25
C ALA A 60 -21.99 13.06 2.38
N TRP A 61 -20.66 13.15 2.58
CA TRP A 61 -20.05 13.82 3.73
C TRP A 61 -19.04 14.92 3.35
N GLY A 62 -18.88 15.20 2.05
CA GLY A 62 -17.92 16.18 1.57
C GLY A 62 -16.46 15.80 1.83
N TRP A 63 -15.62 16.83 1.98
CA TRP A 63 -14.19 16.68 2.19
C TRP A 63 -13.83 16.01 3.53
N GLU A 64 -14.65 16.20 4.56
CA GLU A 64 -14.45 15.56 5.87
C GLU A 64 -14.58 14.03 5.77
N GLY A 65 -15.56 13.54 5.00
CA GLY A 65 -15.72 12.11 4.72
C GLY A 65 -14.51 11.53 4.00
N PHE A 66 -13.95 12.25 3.04
CA PHE A 66 -12.73 11.85 2.33
C PHE A 66 -11.52 11.75 3.25
N PHE A 67 -11.26 12.78 4.06
CA PHE A 67 -10.14 12.77 5.01
C PHE A 67 -10.30 11.68 6.08
N CYS A 68 -11.51 11.45 6.55
CA CYS A 68 -11.83 10.36 7.48
C CYS A 68 -11.53 9.00 6.85
N LEU A 69 -11.95 8.78 5.60
CA LEU A 69 -11.79 7.50 4.91
C LEU A 69 -10.33 7.17 4.62
N ILE A 70 -9.52 8.13 4.14
CA ILE A 70 -8.08 7.90 3.92
C ILE A 70 -7.33 7.69 5.25
N THR A 71 -7.73 8.37 6.32
CA THR A 71 -7.10 8.20 7.65
C THR A 71 -7.44 6.82 8.23
N ALA A 72 -8.69 6.38 8.11
CA ALA A 72 -9.11 5.04 8.51
C ALA A 72 -8.38 3.97 7.70
N ALA A 73 -8.24 4.13 6.39
CA ALA A 73 -7.49 3.21 5.55
C ALA A 73 -6.01 3.13 5.97
N ALA A 74 -5.36 4.27 6.23
CA ALA A 74 -3.99 4.32 6.73
C ALA A 74 -3.84 3.63 8.10
N ALA A 75 -4.80 3.83 9.01
CA ALA A 75 -4.83 3.17 10.31
C ALA A 75 -4.97 1.65 10.18
N VAL A 76 -5.86 1.18 9.30
CA VAL A 76 -6.05 -0.26 9.02
C VAL A 76 -4.78 -0.87 8.44
N ILE A 77 -4.15 -0.23 7.45
CA ILE A 77 -2.87 -0.70 6.88
C ILE A 77 -1.78 -0.78 7.95
N SER A 78 -1.67 0.26 8.79
CA SER A 78 -0.70 0.30 9.89
C SER A 78 -0.95 -0.83 10.90
N LEU A 79 -2.22 -1.08 11.22
CA LEU A 79 -2.62 -2.15 12.14
C LEU A 79 -2.34 -3.53 11.54
N GLN A 80 -2.55 -3.73 10.24
CA GLN A 80 -2.26 -4.98 9.54
C GLN A 80 -0.75 -5.24 9.40
N LEU A 81 0.06 -4.18 9.35
CA LEU A 81 1.53 -4.29 9.28
C LEU A 81 2.12 -4.77 10.61
N LEU A 82 1.52 -4.42 11.76
CA LEU A 82 1.97 -4.84 13.09
C LEU A 82 2.09 -6.37 13.27
N PRO A 83 1.07 -7.21 12.98
CA PRO A 83 1.19 -8.65 13.06
C PRO A 83 2.15 -9.20 11.99
N PHE A 84 2.26 -8.55 10.83
CA PHE A 84 3.21 -8.95 9.78
C PHE A 84 4.66 -8.77 10.25
N ILE A 85 4.97 -7.66 10.92
CA ILE A 85 6.28 -7.43 11.54
C ILE A 85 6.57 -8.46 12.62
N LYS A 86 5.58 -8.81 13.46
CA LYS A 86 5.75 -9.85 14.50
C LYS A 86 5.96 -11.25 13.91
N ALA A 87 5.30 -11.57 12.80
CA ALA A 87 5.43 -12.86 12.13
C ALA A 87 6.79 -13.05 11.42
N GLN A 88 7.51 -11.95 11.12
CA GLN A 88 8.83 -12.00 10.50
C GLN A 88 9.98 -12.09 11.53
N GLN A 89 9.71 -12.09 12.84
CA GLN A 89 10.77 -12.35 13.80
C GLN A 89 11.27 -13.78 13.59
N PRO A 90 12.56 -13.97 13.25
CA PRO A 90 13.13 -15.31 13.22
C PRO A 90 12.94 -15.90 14.62
N VAL A 91 12.50 -17.16 14.71
CA VAL A 91 12.55 -17.91 15.95
C VAL A 91 14.03 -17.89 16.37
N THR A 92 14.38 -17.05 17.35
CA THR A 92 15.62 -17.24 18.08
C THR A 92 15.44 -18.61 18.72
N GLU A 93 16.14 -19.61 18.21
CA GLU A 93 16.36 -20.86 18.93
C GLU A 93 17.06 -20.45 20.23
N ASP A 94 16.26 -20.26 21.28
CA ASP A 94 16.74 -20.28 22.66
C ASP A 94 17.17 -21.73 22.94
N GLU A 95 18.44 -22.03 22.69
CA GLU A 95 19.18 -23.11 23.37
C GLU A 95 19.88 -22.55 24.62
#